data_AF-A0A368JYA1-F1
#
_entry.id   AF-A0A368JYA1-F1
#
_cell.length_a   1.000
_cell.length_b   1.000
_cell.length_c   1.000
_cell.angle_alpha   90.00
_cell.angle_beta   90.00
_cell.angle_gamma   90.00
#
_symmetry.space_group_name_H-M   'P 1'
#
loop_
_entity.id
_entity.type
_entity.pdbx_description
1 polymer ?
#
loop_
_entity_poly.entity_id
_entity_poly.type
_entity_poly.pdbx_seq_one_letter_code
_entity_poly.pdbx_strand_id
1 'polypeptide(L)'
;MRYLGRIRGAGFIKSNGDTMASVHYDLDGYLMKPGHVTGSGEIRMAPEALRQALGRNDLSLLTEDGRLLSLRFSEKLLPEASETAHVDVSGELPAQAEWRN
;
A
#
# COMPACT_ATOMS: atom_id res chain seq x y z
N MET A 1 13.40 12.79 7.22
CA MET A 1 12.12 12.08 7.12
C MET A 1 11.34 12.34 8.40
N ARG A 2 10.10 12.84 8.32
CA ARG A 2 9.25 13.13 9.49
C ARG A 2 7.99 12.28 9.42
N TYR A 3 7.68 11.55 10.48
CA TYR A 3 6.44 10.77 10.59
C TYR A 3 5.21 11.69 10.61
N LEU A 4 4.16 11.31 9.89
CA LEU A 4 2.91 12.07 9.77
C LEU A 4 1.74 11.39 10.48
N GLY A 5 1.73 10.06 10.51
CA GLY A 5 0.68 9.26 11.11
C GLY A 5 0.47 7.95 10.37
N ARG A 6 -0.62 7.26 10.68
CA ARG A 6 -0.97 5.95 10.15
C ARG A 6 -2.35 5.99 9.49
N ILE A 7 -2.50 5.32 8.36
CA ILE A 7 -3.79 5.05 7.72
C ILE A 7 -4.00 3.55 7.64
N ARG A 8 -5.22 3.10 7.97
CA ARG A 8 -5.61 1.70 7.90
C ARG A 8 -7.01 1.58 7.32
N GLY A 9 -7.28 0.48 6.64
CA GLY A 9 -8.57 0.27 6.01
C GLY A 9 -8.62 -0.99 5.18
N ALA A 10 -9.68 -1.11 4.40
CA ALA A 10 -9.82 -2.11 3.35
C ALA A 10 -9.83 -1.43 1.97
N GLY A 11 -9.66 -2.23 0.95
CA GLY A 11 -9.68 -1.78 -0.43
C GLY A 11 -9.44 -2.93 -1.40
N PHE A 12 -9.02 -2.57 -2.60
CA PHE A 12 -8.75 -3.51 -3.67
C PHE A 12 -7.37 -3.28 -4.27
N ILE A 13 -6.63 -4.37 -4.45
CA ILE A 13 -5.45 -4.37 -5.32
C ILE A 13 -5.91 -4.36 -6.76
N LYS A 14 -5.35 -3.44 -7.53
CA LYS A 14 -5.51 -3.33 -8.97
C LYS A 14 -4.19 -3.57 -9.68
N SER A 15 -4.26 -4.19 -10.86
CA SER A 15 -3.16 -4.32 -11.81
C SER A 15 -3.63 -3.80 -13.16
N ASN A 16 -2.95 -2.81 -13.72
CA ASN A 16 -3.37 -2.12 -14.95
C ASN A 16 -4.84 -1.64 -14.96
N GLY A 17 -5.39 -1.32 -13.79
CA GLY A 17 -6.78 -0.88 -13.61
C GLY A 17 -7.79 -1.99 -13.31
N ASP A 18 -7.45 -3.25 -13.58
CA ASP A 18 -8.28 -4.41 -13.27
C ASP A 18 -8.15 -4.82 -11.82
N THR A 19 -9.28 -5.17 -11.19
CA THR A 19 -9.30 -5.58 -9.79
C THR A 19 -8.79 -7.02 -9.65
N MET A 20 -7.72 -7.20 -8.87
CA MET A 20 -7.14 -8.52 -8.57
C MET A 20 -7.73 -9.14 -7.31
N ALA A 21 -7.70 -8.43 -6.19
CA ALA A 21 -8.09 -8.99 -4.88
C ALA A 21 -8.49 -7.91 -3.88
N SER A 22 -9.32 -8.30 -2.90
CA SER A 22 -9.56 -7.50 -1.70
C SER A 22 -8.33 -7.51 -0.78
N VAL A 23 -8.07 -6.40 -0.11
CA VAL A 23 -6.89 -6.22 0.75
C VAL A 23 -7.23 -5.39 1.97
N HIS A 24 -6.66 -5.74 3.11
CA HIS A 24 -6.55 -4.87 4.27
C HIS A 24 -5.16 -4.23 4.28
N TYR A 25 -5.08 -2.95 4.57
CA TYR A 25 -3.81 -2.24 4.62
C TYR A 25 -3.61 -1.55 5.94
N ASP A 26 -2.34 -1.39 6.27
CA ASP A 26 -1.90 -0.59 7.38
C ASP A 26 -0.59 0.12 7.05
N LEU A 27 -0.66 1.43 6.84
CA LEU A 27 0.38 2.22 6.20
C LEU A 27 0.76 3.42 7.07
N ASP A 28 2.05 3.58 7.28
CA ASP A 28 2.65 4.73 7.91
C ASP A 28 3.03 5.79 6.86
N GLY A 29 2.77 7.05 7.17
CA GLY A 29 3.06 8.21 6.33
C GLY A 29 4.27 8.98 6.79
N TYR A 30 5.09 9.42 5.84
CA TYR A 30 6.30 10.17 6.10
C TYR A 30 6.50 11.32 5.13
N LEU A 31 6.87 12.49 5.65
CA LEU A 31 7.33 13.61 4.86
C LEU A 31 8.84 13.49 4.62
N MET A 32 9.24 13.35 3.35
CA MET A 32 10.65 13.27 2.95
C MET A 32 11.26 14.64 2.73
N LYS A 33 10.53 15.52 2.03
CA LYS A 33 10.84 16.92 1.75
C LYS A 33 9.54 17.71 1.66
N PRO A 34 9.55 19.05 1.75
CA PRO A 34 8.34 19.86 1.64
C PRO A 34 7.52 19.46 0.40
N GLY A 35 6.25 19.11 0.60
CA GLY A 35 5.33 18.68 -0.46
C GLY A 35 5.50 17.24 -0.98
N HIS A 36 6.42 16.44 -0.43
CA HIS A 36 6.62 15.06 -0.86
C HIS A 36 6.39 14.07 0.29
N VAL A 37 5.21 13.46 0.27
CA VAL A 37 4.80 12.40 1.20
C VAL A 37 5.06 11.05 0.55
N THR A 38 5.69 10.15 1.31
CA THR A 38 5.83 8.73 0.99
C THR A 38 5.20 7.94 2.12
N GLY A 39 4.88 6.67 1.90
CA GLY A 39 4.49 5.79 2.99
C GLY A 39 5.12 4.42 2.85
N SER A 40 4.98 3.64 3.90
CA SER A 40 5.34 2.23 3.92
C SER A 40 4.48 1.53 4.95
N GLY A 41 4.26 0.23 4.79
CA GLY A 41 3.57 -0.54 5.81
C GLY A 41 3.24 -1.94 5.33
N GLU A 42 2.17 -2.49 5.86
CA GLU A 42 1.75 -3.85 5.61
C GLU A 42 0.45 -3.90 4.82
N ILE A 43 0.34 -4.90 3.96
CA ILE A 43 -0.93 -5.31 3.37
C ILE A 43 -1.21 -6.76 3.70
N ARG A 44 -2.50 -7.08 3.86
CA ARG A 44 -2.99 -8.43 4.10
C ARG A 44 -4.05 -8.83 3.09
N MET A 45 -3.85 -9.97 2.43
CA MET A 45 -4.80 -10.57 1.50
C MET A 45 -4.57 -12.08 1.42
N ALA A 46 -5.39 -12.80 0.64
CA ALA A 46 -5.23 -14.24 0.46
C ALA A 46 -3.82 -14.61 -0.05
N PRO A 47 -3.19 -15.70 0.42
CA PRO A 47 -1.83 -16.08 0.00
C PRO A 47 -1.69 -16.23 -1.52
N GLU A 48 -2.70 -16.75 -2.20
CA GLU A 48 -2.72 -16.90 -3.65
C GLU A 48 -2.69 -15.54 -4.35
N ALA A 49 -3.41 -14.55 -3.82
CA ALA A 49 -3.40 -13.19 -4.35
C ALA A 49 -2.05 -12.50 -4.10
N LEU A 50 -1.44 -12.69 -2.93
CA LEU A 50 -0.09 -12.19 -2.65
C LEU A 50 0.93 -12.75 -3.62
N ARG A 51 0.88 -14.07 -3.88
CA ARG A 51 1.78 -14.72 -4.85
C ARG A 51 1.61 -14.17 -6.26
N GLN A 52 0.39 -13.86 -6.68
CA GLN A 52 0.12 -13.26 -7.99
C GLN A 52 0.56 -11.79 -8.06
N ALA A 53 0.55 -11.07 -6.94
CA ALA A 53 0.94 -9.66 -6.88
C ALA A 53 2.47 -9.48 -6.72
N LEU A 54 3.14 -10.37 -6.01
CA LEU A 54 4.58 -10.24 -5.72
C LEU A 54 5.42 -10.12 -7.01
N GLY A 55 6.33 -9.15 -7.02
CA GLY A 55 7.22 -8.89 -8.16
C GLY A 55 6.61 -8.06 -9.30
N ARG A 56 5.30 -7.77 -9.25
CA ARG A 56 4.66 -6.85 -10.19
C ARG A 56 4.96 -5.40 -9.83
N ASN A 57 5.07 -4.54 -10.85
CA ASN A 57 5.39 -3.12 -10.72
C ASN A 57 4.22 -2.20 -11.12
N ASP A 58 3.13 -2.79 -11.59
CA ASP A 58 1.92 -2.14 -12.10
C ASP A 58 0.77 -2.16 -11.06
N LEU A 59 1.11 -2.31 -9.79
CA LEU A 59 0.14 -2.49 -8.73
C LEU A 59 -0.29 -1.18 -8.10
N SER A 60 -1.58 -1.09 -7.79
CA SER A 60 -2.14 0.01 -7.02
C SER A 60 -3.17 -0.49 -6.02
N LEU A 61 -3.25 0.16 -4.88
CA LEU A 61 -4.32 0.01 -3.90
C LEU A 61 -5.37 1.08 -4.18
N LEU A 62 -6.58 0.66 -4.51
CA LEU A 62 -7.77 1.50 -4.44
C LEU A 62 -8.36 1.37 -3.04
N THR A 63 -8.28 2.44 -2.24
CA THR A 63 -8.88 2.49 -0.90
C THR A 63 -10.40 2.67 -0.98
N GLU A 64 -11.12 2.31 0.08
CA GLU A 64 -12.57 2.52 0.16
C GLU A 64 -13.00 4.00 0.06
N ASP A 65 -12.15 4.94 0.47
CA ASP A 65 -12.38 6.38 0.30
C ASP A 65 -12.02 6.89 -1.11
N GLY A 66 -11.63 5.99 -2.02
CA GLY A 66 -11.46 6.26 -3.45
C GLY A 66 -10.06 6.72 -3.87
N ARG A 67 -9.06 6.68 -2.97
CA ARG A 67 -7.67 7.05 -3.29
C ARG A 67 -6.97 5.93 -4.02
N LEU A 68 -6.13 6.30 -5.00
CA LEU A 68 -5.29 5.34 -5.72
C LEU A 68 -3.83 5.48 -5.28
N LEU A 69 -3.33 4.47 -4.57
CA LEU A 69 -1.96 4.44 -4.06
C LEU A 69 -1.13 3.44 -4.87
N SER A 70 0.00 3.88 -5.43
CA SER A 70 0.94 2.98 -6.09
C SER A 70 1.68 2.15 -5.06
N LEU A 71 1.71 0.83 -5.25
CA LEU A 71 2.37 -0.11 -4.35
C LEU A 71 3.65 -0.67 -4.97
N ARG A 72 4.67 -0.83 -4.14
CA ARG A 72 5.85 -1.63 -4.45
C ARG A 72 6.15 -2.56 -3.29
N PHE A 73 6.21 -3.87 -3.55
CA PHE A 73 6.65 -4.83 -2.54
C PHE A 73 8.10 -4.57 -2.15
N SER A 74 8.34 -4.53 -0.83
CA SER A 74 9.70 -4.41 -0.29
C SER A 74 10.41 -5.77 -0.29
N GLU A 75 9.67 -6.86 -0.15
CA GLU A 75 10.18 -8.22 -0.25
C GLU A 75 10.33 -8.70 -1.69
N LYS A 76 11.36 -9.52 -1.93
CA LYS A 76 11.56 -10.22 -3.21
C LYS A 76 10.91 -11.62 -3.22
N LEU A 77 10.72 -12.20 -2.05
CA LEU A 77 10.21 -13.55 -1.83
C LEU A 77 9.35 -13.53 -0.56
N LEU A 78 8.20 -14.21 -0.61
CA LEU A 78 7.33 -14.45 0.53
C LEU A 78 7.12 -15.97 0.69
N PRO A 79 6.98 -16.49 1.92
CA PRO A 79 6.53 -17.86 2.14
C PRO A 79 5.20 -18.13 1.43
N GLU A 80 4.98 -19.35 0.93
CA GLU A 80 3.78 -19.68 0.15
C GLU A 80 2.46 -19.46 0.91
N ALA A 81 2.48 -19.57 2.24
CA ALA A 81 1.34 -19.37 3.12
C ALA A 81 1.31 -17.97 3.77
N SER A 82 2.12 -17.02 3.28
CA SER A 82 2.10 -15.66 3.82
C SER A 82 0.80 -14.96 3.46
N GLU A 83 0.15 -14.37 4.45
CA GLU A 83 -1.03 -13.52 4.26
C GLU A 83 -0.67 -12.04 4.34
N THR A 84 0.53 -11.71 4.78
CA THR A 84 1.02 -10.34 4.97
C THR A 84 2.25 -10.08 4.11
N ALA A 85 2.41 -8.85 3.64
CA ALA A 85 3.60 -8.37 2.95
C ALA A 85 3.88 -6.89 3.25
N HIS A 86 5.15 -6.50 3.23
CA HIS A 86 5.54 -5.10 3.34
C HIS A 86 5.55 -4.42 1.97
N VAL A 87 5.06 -3.19 1.96
CA VAL A 87 5.01 -2.37 0.77
C VAL A 87 5.49 -0.96 1.05
N ASP A 88 6.21 -0.42 0.09
CA ASP A 88 6.41 1.01 -0.07
C ASP A 88 5.23 1.56 -0.87
N VAL A 89 4.70 2.71 -0.44
CA VAL A 89 3.53 3.35 -1.06
C VAL A 89 3.82 4.77 -1.48
N SER A 90 3.27 5.15 -2.62
CA SER A 90 3.36 6.50 -3.20
C SER A 90 2.09 6.84 -3.99
N GLY A 91 2.03 8.01 -4.61
CA GLY A 91 0.84 8.46 -5.36
C GLY A 91 -0.04 9.37 -4.53
N GLU A 92 -1.35 9.12 -4.51
CA GLU A 92 -2.37 9.99 -3.89
C GLU A 92 -2.46 9.82 -2.37
N LEU A 93 -1.31 9.76 -1.69
CA LEU A 93 -1.25 9.77 -0.24
C LEU A 93 -1.89 11.05 0.31
N PRO A 94 -2.50 11.00 1.50
CA PRO A 94 -3.06 12.18 2.15
C PRO A 94 -2.03 13.31 2.24
N ALA A 95 -2.49 14.55 2.02
CA ALA A 95 -1.67 15.72 2.24
C ALA A 95 -1.24 15.76 3.71
N GLN A 96 -0.11 16.42 3.99
CA GLN A 96 0.48 16.48 5.33
C GLN A 96 -0.53 16.84 6.45
N ALA A 97 -1.49 17.73 6.16
CA ALA A 97 -2.48 18.19 7.12
C ALA A 97 -3.62 17.18 7.41
N GLU A 98 -3.77 16.15 6.57
CA GLU A 98 -4.83 15.15 6.70
C GLU A 98 -4.43 13.95 7.57
N TRP A 99 -3.14 13.78 7.85
CA TRP A 99 -2.65 12.71 8.72
C TRP A 99 -3.00 13.02 10.18
N ARG A 100 -3.53 12.01 10.89
CA ARG A 100 -3.84 12.07 12.33
C ARG A 100 -2.87 11.14 13.06
N ASN A 101 -2.00 11.70 13.89
CA ASN A 101 -1.15 10.97 14.84
C ASN A 101 -1.95 10.62 16.10
#